data_AF-A0A957Z7W8-F1
#
_entry.id   AF-A0A957Z7W8-F1
#
_cell.length_a   1.000
_cell.length_b   1.000
_cell.length_c   1.000
_cell.angle_alpha   90.00
_cell.angle_beta   90.00
_cell.angle_gamma   90.00
#
_symmetry.space_group_name_H-M   'P 1'
#
loop_
_entity.id
_entity.type
_entity.pdbx_description
1 polymer ?
#
loop_
_entity_poly.entity_id
_entity_poly.type
_entity_poly.pdbx_seq_one_letter_code
_entity_poly.pdbx_strand_id
1 'polypeptide(L)'
;MPPIQVVSEFKPTGDQPQAIAQLAGGIQQGMKHQVLLGVTGSGKTYTMAKVIEQVQKPTLIMAHNKTLAAQLYAEMREFLPNNAVEYFVS
;
A
#
# COMPACT_ATOMS: atom_id res chain seq x y z
N MET A 1 -9.77 -15.81 -3.81
CA MET A 1 -9.09 -14.67 -4.47
C MET A 1 -7.62 -15.05 -4.64
N PRO A 2 -6.96 -14.68 -5.74
CA PRO A 2 -5.51 -14.87 -5.86
C PRO A 2 -4.79 -14.13 -4.73
N PRO A 3 -3.60 -14.59 -4.30
CA PRO A 3 -2.79 -13.85 -3.35
C PRO A 3 -2.47 -12.45 -3.91
N ILE A 4 -2.45 -11.45 -3.03
CA ILE A 4 -2.01 -10.11 -3.40
C ILE A 4 -0.51 -10.19 -3.71
N GLN A 5 -0.09 -9.70 -4.86
CA GLN A 5 1.32 -9.74 -5.26
C GLN A 5 1.74 -8.42 -5.89
N VAL A 6 2.74 -7.78 -5.31
CA VAL A 6 3.36 -6.57 -5.87
C VAL A 6 4.35 -6.98 -6.95
N VAL A 7 4.11 -6.48 -8.16
CA VAL A 7 5.03 -6.58 -9.31
C VAL A 7 5.72 -5.23 -9.46
N SER A 8 7.04 -5.22 -9.31
CA SER A 8 7.85 -4.01 -9.40
C SER A 8 9.31 -4.37 -9.58
N GLU A 9 10.04 -3.59 -10.37
CA GLU A 9 11.51 -3.66 -10.43
C GLU A 9 12.17 -3.02 -9.21
N PHE A 10 11.43 -2.18 -8.48
CA PHE A 10 11.91 -1.55 -7.26
C PHE A 10 12.00 -2.56 -6.13
N LYS A 11 13.08 -2.47 -5.36
CA LYS A 11 13.21 -3.14 -4.06
C LYS A 11 13.04 -2.09 -2.96
N PRO A 12 12.49 -2.46 -1.78
CA PRO A 12 12.44 -1.53 -0.66
C PRO A 12 13.84 -1.07 -0.28
N THR A 13 14.04 0.25 -0.16
CA THR A 13 15.32 0.88 0.21
C THR A 13 15.16 1.87 1.35
N GLY A 14 16.29 2.30 1.95
CA GLY A 14 16.28 3.21 3.10
C GLY A 14 15.47 2.63 4.26
N ASP A 15 14.54 3.43 4.81
CA ASP A 15 13.69 3.03 5.94
C ASP A 15 12.47 2.18 5.54
N GLN A 16 12.21 2.00 4.23
CA GLN A 16 11.05 1.26 3.76
C GLN A 16 10.96 -0.18 4.30
N PRO A 17 12.04 -1.01 4.30
CA PRO A 17 11.96 -2.37 4.81
C PRO A 17 11.48 -2.43 6.27
N GLN A 18 12.00 -1.53 7.11
CA GLN A 18 11.62 -1.46 8.52
C GLN A 18 10.17 -0.97 8.69
N ALA A 19 9.77 0.07 7.97
CA ALA A 19 8.40 0.58 8.00
C ALA A 19 7.38 -0.50 7.57
N ILE A 20 7.68 -1.26 6.51
CA ILE A 20 6.84 -2.36 6.03
C ILE A 20 6.70 -3.43 7.13
N ALA A 21 7.82 -3.88 7.70
CA ALA A 21 7.82 -4.92 8.72
C ALA A 21 7.05 -4.50 9.98
N GLN A 22 7.24 -3.26 10.45
CA GLN A 22 6.54 -2.74 11.63
C GLN A 22 5.04 -2.64 11.40
N LEU A 23 4.60 -2.04 10.29
CA LEU A 23 3.18 -1.87 9.98
C LEU A 23 2.47 -3.21 9.78
N ALA A 24 3.07 -4.11 9.01
CA ALA A 24 2.51 -5.45 8.78
C ALA A 24 2.46 -6.26 10.08
N GLY A 25 3.52 -6.22 10.89
CA GLY A 25 3.56 -6.85 12.20
C GLY A 25 2.48 -6.32 13.15
N GLY A 26 2.29 -5.00 13.21
CA GLY A 26 1.24 -4.38 14.01
C GLY A 26 -0.16 -4.82 13.59
N ILE A 27 -0.43 -4.95 12.27
CA ILE A 27 -1.71 -5.46 11.77
C ILE A 27 -1.93 -6.92 12.20
N GLN A 28 -0.89 -7.76 12.12
CA GLN A 28 -0.96 -9.17 12.51
C GLN A 28 -1.14 -9.35 14.03
N GLN A 29 -0.61 -8.43 14.83
CA GLN A 29 -0.79 -8.38 16.29
C GLN A 29 -2.13 -7.77 16.71
N GLY A 30 -2.96 -7.31 15.78
CA GLY A 30 -4.28 -6.73 16.07
C GLY A 30 -4.25 -5.26 16.50
N MET A 31 -3.14 -4.54 16.26
CA MET A 31 -3.10 -3.09 16.49
C MET A 31 -4.07 -2.39 15.54
N LYS A 32 -5.08 -1.72 16.11
CA LYS A 32 -6.15 -1.06 15.34
C LYS A 32 -5.71 0.21 14.63
N HIS A 33 -4.81 0.97 15.24
CA HIS A 33 -4.37 2.27 14.74
C HIS A 33 -2.85 2.32 14.65
N GLN A 34 -2.35 2.71 13.49
CA GLN A 34 -0.93 2.86 13.20
C GLN A 34 -0.74 4.06 12.26
N VAL A 35 0.42 4.70 12.33
CA VAL A 35 0.75 5.89 11.52
C VAL A 35 2.08 5.67 10.82
N LEU A 36 2.11 5.82 9.50
CA LEU A 36 3.33 5.89 8.71
C LEU A 36 3.78 7.36 8.60
N LEU A 37 4.77 7.75 9.39
CA LEU A 37 5.38 9.08 9.27
C LEU A 37 6.43 9.07 8.15
N GLY A 38 6.01 9.44 6.94
CA GLY A 38 6.89 9.46 5.76
C GLY A 38 6.99 10.84 5.11
N VAL A 39 8.21 11.27 4.80
CA VAL A 39 8.47 12.51 4.05
C VAL A 39 7.97 12.43 2.60
N THR A 40 7.80 13.57 1.93
CA THR A 40 7.45 13.59 0.50
C THR A 40 8.57 12.97 -0.32
N GLY A 41 8.21 12.16 -1.33
CA GLY A 41 9.18 11.45 -2.17
C GLY A 41 9.73 10.14 -1.59
N SER A 42 9.38 9.75 -0.36
CA SER A 42 9.90 8.51 0.27
C SER A 42 9.28 7.21 -0.26
N GLY A 43 8.42 7.26 -1.29
CA GLY A 43 7.76 6.08 -1.85
C GLY A 43 6.64 5.50 -0.97
N LYS A 44 5.85 6.35 -0.29
CA LYS A 44 4.75 5.91 0.61
C LYS A 44 3.76 4.94 -0.05
N THR A 45 3.38 5.16 -1.31
CA THR A 45 2.47 4.24 -2.01
C THR A 45 3.07 2.85 -2.13
N TYR A 46 4.34 2.75 -2.55
CA TYR A 46 5.04 1.47 -2.66
C TYR A 46 5.19 0.78 -1.30
N THR A 47 5.56 1.52 -0.24
CA THR A 47 5.58 1.02 1.13
C THR A 47 4.23 0.42 1.52
N MET A 48 3.12 1.12 1.27
CA MET A 48 1.78 0.62 1.59
C MET A 48 1.38 -0.58 0.72
N ALA A 49 1.75 -0.63 -0.56
CA ALA A 49 1.50 -1.78 -1.43
C ALA A 49 2.19 -3.05 -0.88
N LYS A 50 3.45 -2.94 -0.43
CA LYS A 50 4.18 -4.04 0.21
C LYS A 50 3.59 -4.45 1.55
N VAL A 51 3.06 -3.50 2.34
CA VAL A 51 2.31 -3.84 3.57
C VAL A 51 1.06 -4.63 3.23
N ILE A 52 0.27 -4.20 2.24
CA ILE A 52 -0.96 -4.88 1.79
C ILE A 52 -0.63 -6.30 1.31
N GLU A 53 0.43 -6.46 0.51
CA GLU A 53 0.96 -7.77 0.09
C GLU A 53 1.35 -8.62 1.31
N GLN A 54 2.06 -8.09 2.29
CA GLN A 54 2.50 -8.89 3.43
C GLN A 54 1.35 -9.36 4.32
N VAL A 55 0.27 -8.57 4.44
CA VAL A 55 -0.87 -8.91 5.31
C VAL A 55 -1.97 -9.70 4.60
N GLN A 56 -2.00 -9.72 3.27
CA GLN A 56 -2.98 -10.46 2.45
C GLN A 56 -4.44 -10.15 2.83
N LYS A 57 -4.77 -8.87 3.03
CA LYS A 57 -6.13 -8.41 3.39
C LYS A 57 -6.73 -7.51 2.32
N PRO A 58 -8.04 -7.66 2.00
CA PRO A 58 -8.76 -6.65 1.25
C PRO A 58 -8.62 -5.28 1.93
N THR A 59 -8.25 -4.27 1.14
CA THR A 59 -7.86 -2.95 1.67
C THR A 59 -8.64 -1.85 0.97
N LEU A 60 -9.15 -0.90 1.76
CA LEU A 60 -9.75 0.34 1.27
C LEU A 60 -8.77 1.49 1.46
N ILE A 61 -8.45 2.20 0.38
CA ILE A 61 -7.60 3.40 0.41
C ILE A 61 -8.53 4.61 0.26
N MET A 62 -8.51 5.51 1.23
CA MET A 62 -9.31 6.74 1.21
C MET A 62 -8.41 7.93 0.89
N ALA A 63 -8.80 8.72 -0.11
CA ALA A 63 -8.12 9.95 -0.50
C ALA A 63 -9.06 11.15 -0.32
N HIS A 64 -8.51 12.31 0.05
CA HIS A 64 -9.28 13.50 0.37
C HIS A 64 -9.79 14.27 -0.87
N ASN A 65 -9.35 13.90 -2.08
CA ASN A 65 -9.79 14.51 -3.33
C ASN A 65 -9.69 13.53 -4.51
N LYS A 66 -10.40 13.84 -5.60
CA LYS A 66 -10.51 13.00 -6.81
C LYS A 66 -9.18 12.86 -7.57
N THR A 67 -8.35 13.91 -7.59
CA THR A 67 -7.05 13.88 -8.28
C THR A 67 -6.10 12.89 -7.62
N LEU A 68 -5.96 12.95 -6.29
CA LEU A 68 -5.12 12.03 -5.53
C LEU A 68 -5.68 10.61 -5.58
N ALA A 69 -7.00 10.45 -5.53
CA ALA A 69 -7.64 9.15 -5.66
C ALA A 69 -7.28 8.49 -7.01
N ALA A 70 -7.35 9.23 -8.11
CA ALA A 70 -6.97 8.74 -9.44
C ALA A 70 -5.48 8.40 -9.54
N GLN A 71 -4.60 9.21 -8.94
CA GLN A 71 -3.16 8.93 -8.88
C GLN A 71 -2.87 7.63 -8.13
N LEU A 72 -3.42 7.47 -6.93
CA LEU A 72 -3.25 6.25 -6.12
C LEU A 72 -3.82 5.02 -6.82
N TYR A 73 -4.95 5.15 -7.52
CA TYR A 73 -5.52 4.06 -8.32
C TYR A 73 -4.56 3.62 -9.42
N ALA A 74 -4.00 4.55 -10.19
CA ALA A 74 -3.05 4.24 -11.26
C ALA A 74 -1.79 3.55 -10.72
N GLU A 75 -1.18 4.11 -9.66
CA GLU A 75 0.00 3.53 -8.99
C GLU A 75 -0.30 2.12 -8.46
N MET A 76 -1.44 1.91 -7.80
CA MET A 76 -1.80 0.60 -7.27
C MET A 76 -2.11 -0.42 -8.38
N ARG A 77 -2.71 0.00 -9.50
CA ARG A 77 -2.91 -0.87 -10.68
C ARG A 77 -1.58 -1.31 -11.28
N GLU A 78 -0.59 -0.42 -11.31
CA GLU A 78 0.76 -0.74 -11.79
C GLU A 78 1.47 -1.73 -10.84
N PHE A 79 1.37 -1.51 -9.52
CA PHE A 79 1.97 -2.44 -8.55
C PHE A 79 1.25 -3.77 -8.43
N LEU A 80 -0.06 -3.83 -8.65
CA LEU A 80 -0.89 -5.03 -8.45
C LEU A 80 -1.62 -5.44 -9.75
N PRO A 81 -0.90 -5.67 -10.87
CA PRO A 81 -1.51 -5.86 -12.18
C PRO A 81 -2.36 -7.14 -12.26
N ASN A 82 -2.07 -8.10 -11.38
CA ASN A 82 -2.73 -9.41 -11.31
C ASN A 82 -3.84 -9.48 -10.25
N ASN A 83 -4.15 -8.37 -9.56
CA ASN A 83 -5.18 -8.31 -8.53
C ASN A 83 -6.29 -7.31 -8.90
N ALA A 84 -7.44 -7.45 -8.25
CA ALA A 84 -8.56 -6.51 -8.40
C ALA A 84 -8.22 -5.21 -7.67
N VAL A 85 -7.96 -4.16 -8.44
CA VAL A 85 -7.78 -2.79 -7.96
C VAL A 85 -8.90 -1.98 -8.61
N GLU A 86 -9.81 -1.49 -7.78
CA GLU A 86 -11.05 -0.84 -8.20
C GLU A 86 -11.04 0.64 -7.81
N TYR A 87 -11.84 1.44 -8.52
CA TYR A 87 -11.96 2.88 -8.30
C TYR A 87 -13.40 3.25 -7.97
N PHE A 88 -13.62 3.88 -6.82
CA PHE A 88 -14.94 4.33 -6.38
C PHE A 88 -14.87 5.78 -5.91
N VAL A 89 -15.68 6.64 -6.54
CA VAL A 89 -15.84 8.06 -6.18
C VAL A 89 -17.31 8.43 -6.17
N SER A 90 -17.68 9.34 -5.26
CA SER A 90 -19.01 9.96 -5.20
C SER A 90 -18.99 11.43 -5.60
#